data_AF-A0A1F5BB54-F1
#
_entry.id   AF-A0A1F5BB54-F1
#
_cell.length_a   1.000
_cell.length_b   1.000
_cell.length_c   1.000
_cell.angle_alpha   90.00
_cell.angle_beta   90.00
_cell.angle_gamma   90.00
#
_symmetry.space_group_name_H-M   'P 1'
#
loop_
_entity.id
_entity.type
_entity.pdbx_description
1 polymer ?
#
loop_
_entity_poly.entity_id
_entity_poly.type
_entity_poly.pdbx_seq_one_letter_code
_entity_poly.pdbx_strand_id
1 'polypeptide(L)'
;MAAWKIASKREDARALLIFMLVSCLPDIDLLLFYLLGRPEIFKHQLYSHNLLFALLSALAFFPLLKTKREKAALVIVALSHLVMDVFVVDDVAPIGFRPFWPLSNLLVSFGFFPYVRRGTLPQVLSAENLLAFGLEMALFVIPALIFCRRELSHLWRTRVLKKTPTWG
;
A
#
# COMPACT_ATOMS: atom_id res chain seq x y z
N MET A 1 1.22 -7.21 -2.68
CA MET A 1 1.86 -8.53 -2.90
C MET A 1 1.29 -9.34 -4.08
N ALA A 2 -0.03 -9.46 -4.24
CA ALA A 2 -0.61 -10.26 -5.33
C ALA A 2 -0.21 -9.77 -6.75
N ALA A 3 -0.21 -8.45 -6.98
CA ALA A 3 0.17 -7.85 -8.26
C ALA A 3 1.61 -8.17 -8.69
N TRP A 4 2.57 -8.12 -7.76
CA TRP A 4 3.97 -8.50 -8.03
C TRP A 4 4.09 -9.93 -8.52
N LYS A 5 3.38 -10.88 -7.89
CA LYS A 5 3.46 -12.30 -8.22
C LYS A 5 2.77 -12.65 -9.54
N ILE A 6 1.70 -11.94 -9.90
CA ILE A 6 1.06 -12.04 -11.22
C ILE A 6 2.01 -11.51 -12.31
N ALA A 7 2.75 -10.45 -12.00
CA ALA A 7 3.60 -9.76 -12.98
C ALA A 7 4.98 -10.38 -13.15
N SER A 8 5.61 -10.83 -12.06
CA SER A 8 6.96 -11.39 -12.05
C SER A 8 6.91 -12.91 -12.07
N LYS A 9 7.35 -13.50 -13.20
CA LYS A 9 7.38 -14.96 -13.39
C LYS A 9 8.44 -15.66 -12.54
N ARG A 10 9.44 -14.93 -12.04
CA ARG A 10 10.46 -15.43 -11.12
C ARG A 10 10.29 -14.70 -9.80
N GLU A 11 10.48 -15.39 -8.69
CA GLU A 11 10.44 -14.77 -7.36
C GLU A 11 11.67 -13.88 -7.15
N ASP A 12 11.64 -12.70 -7.77
CA ASP A 12 12.68 -11.68 -7.68
C ASP A 12 12.41 -10.80 -6.45
N ALA A 13 13.15 -11.06 -5.37
CA ALA A 13 13.03 -10.32 -4.12
C ALA A 13 13.24 -8.80 -4.29
N ARG A 14 14.07 -8.40 -5.28
CA ARG A 14 14.25 -6.99 -5.62
C ARG A 14 12.95 -6.38 -6.14
N ALA A 15 12.26 -7.08 -7.05
CA ALA A 15 10.98 -6.61 -7.58
C ALA A 15 9.92 -6.53 -6.47
N LEU A 16 9.89 -7.50 -5.54
CA LEU A 16 8.99 -7.43 -4.38
C LEU A 16 9.26 -6.18 -3.53
N LEU A 17 10.53 -5.92 -3.20
CA LEU A 17 10.92 -4.74 -2.43
C LEU A 17 10.47 -3.45 -3.12
N ILE A 18 10.68 -3.33 -4.44
CA ILE A 18 10.24 -2.17 -5.22
C ILE A 18 8.72 -1.99 -5.12
N PHE A 19 7.96 -3.06 -5.28
CA PHE A 19 6.50 -3.00 -5.17
C PHE A 19 6.05 -2.55 -3.78
N MET A 20 6.71 -3.01 -2.72
CA MET A 20 6.42 -2.59 -1.35
C MET A 20 6.76 -1.11 -1.12
N LEU A 21 7.92 -0.66 -1.59
CA LEU A 21 8.33 0.74 -1.46
C LEU A 21 7.37 1.67 -2.20
N VAL A 22 7.05 1.35 -3.45
CA VAL A 22 6.14 2.17 -4.27
C VAL A 22 4.72 2.17 -3.71
N SER A 23 4.25 1.05 -3.14
CA SER A 23 2.94 1.03 -2.47
C SER A 23 2.87 1.90 -1.22
N CYS A 24 4.01 2.27 -0.62
CA CYS A 24 4.03 3.11 0.59
C CYS A 24 4.49 4.55 0.29
N LEU A 25 4.95 4.83 -0.93
CA LEU A 25 5.49 6.14 -1.30
C LEU A 25 4.48 7.29 -1.15
N PRO A 26 3.17 7.11 -1.46
CA PRO A 26 2.19 8.16 -1.20
C PRO A 26 2.16 8.59 0.27
N ASP A 27 2.41 7.69 1.22
CA ASP A 27 2.43 8.01 2.66
C ASP A 27 3.79 8.58 3.15
N ILE A 28 4.69 8.97 2.24
CA ILE A 28 5.99 9.55 2.64
C ILE A 28 5.82 10.84 3.44
N ASP A 29 4.76 11.60 3.20
CA ASP A 29 4.43 12.81 3.94
C ASP A 29 4.14 12.51 5.42
N LEU A 30 3.52 11.36 5.73
CA LEU A 30 3.30 10.88 7.09
C LEU A 30 4.62 10.53 7.78
N LEU A 31 5.54 9.89 7.06
CA LEU A 31 6.87 9.61 7.59
C LEU A 31 7.62 10.92 7.89
N LEU A 32 7.57 11.89 6.98
CA LEU A 32 8.20 13.20 7.15
C LEU A 32 7.56 14.00 8.29
N PHE A 33 6.23 13.91 8.45
CA PHE A 33 5.51 14.48 9.58
C PHE A 33 6.08 13.98 10.92
N TYR A 34 6.22 12.66 11.09
CA TYR A 34 6.75 12.09 12.33
C TYR A 34 8.24 12.36 12.54
N LEU A 35 9.04 12.33 11.46
CA LEU A 35 10.49 12.49 11.56
C LEU A 35 10.90 13.94 11.83
N LEU A 36 10.20 14.90 11.22
CA LEU A 36 10.57 16.32 11.29
C LEU A 36 9.70 17.11 12.28
N GLY A 37 8.58 16.56 12.73
CA GLY A 37 7.71 17.18 13.74
C GLY A 37 7.11 18.51 13.30
N ARG A 38 6.93 18.73 11.99
CA ARG A 38 6.42 19.97 11.38
C ARG A 38 5.05 19.76 10.73
N PRO A 39 3.97 19.66 11.53
CA PRO A 39 2.61 19.41 11.05
C PRO A 39 2.09 20.49 10.10
N GLU A 40 2.63 21.70 10.19
CA GLU A 40 2.26 22.84 9.35
C GLU A 40 2.75 22.70 7.91
N ILE A 41 3.86 21.99 7.69
CA ILE A 41 4.49 21.78 6.37
C ILE A 41 4.09 20.41 5.80
N PHE A 42 4.23 19.34 6.60
CA PHE A 42 3.98 17.97 6.17
C PHE A 42 2.56 17.54 6.54
N LYS A 43 1.58 18.22 5.96
CA LYS A 43 0.19 17.78 6.09
C LYS A 43 -0.02 16.53 5.26
N HIS A 44 -0.40 15.45 5.92
CA HIS A 44 -0.73 14.20 5.27
C HIS A 44 -1.82 14.42 4.20
N GLN A 45 -1.71 13.75 3.06
CA GLN A 45 -2.59 13.85 1.89
C GLN A 45 -2.52 15.15 1.08
N LEU A 46 -1.63 16.08 1.44
CA LEU A 46 -1.57 17.38 0.75
C LEU A 46 -0.76 17.34 -0.54
N TYR A 47 0.38 16.62 -0.54
CA TYR A 47 1.36 16.68 -1.63
C TYR A 47 1.66 15.35 -2.32
N SER A 48 1.54 14.22 -1.62
CA SER A 48 1.92 12.90 -2.14
C SER A 48 0.74 12.03 -2.57
N HIS A 49 -0.46 12.30 -2.08
CA HIS A 49 -1.68 11.59 -2.45
C HIS A 49 -2.34 12.25 -3.66
N ASN A 50 -1.66 12.19 -4.82
CA ASN A 50 -2.24 12.61 -6.09
C ASN A 50 -1.76 11.74 -7.25
N LEU A 51 -2.49 11.80 -8.37
CA LEU A 51 -2.25 10.97 -9.54
C LEU A 51 -0.85 11.17 -10.11
N LEU A 52 -0.39 12.42 -10.16
CA LEU A 52 0.94 12.76 -10.68
C LEU A 52 2.03 12.13 -9.81
N PHE A 53 1.96 12.29 -8.49
CA PHE A 53 2.93 11.73 -7.55
C PHE A 53 2.95 10.19 -7.61
N ALA A 54 1.78 9.54 -7.61
CA ALA A 54 1.68 8.09 -7.70
C ALA A 54 2.31 7.56 -9.01
N LEU A 55 2.03 8.20 -10.14
CA LEU A 55 2.61 7.83 -11.43
C LEU A 55 4.12 8.08 -11.48
N LEU A 56 4.59 9.23 -11.02
CA LEU A 56 6.03 9.53 -10.95
C LEU A 56 6.77 8.55 -10.04
N SER A 57 6.16 8.17 -8.91
CA SER A 57 6.68 7.15 -8.01
C SER A 57 6.86 5.81 -8.71
N ALA A 58 5.88 5.36 -9.51
CA ALA A 58 6.05 4.14 -10.29
C ALA A 58 7.14 4.29 -11.38
N LEU A 59 7.11 5.41 -12.12
CA LEU A 59 8.04 5.68 -13.22
C LEU A 59 9.51 5.73 -12.76
N ALA A 60 9.78 6.30 -11.59
CA ALA A 60 11.12 6.37 -11.00
C ALA A 60 11.78 4.99 -10.84
N PHE A 61 10.98 3.93 -10.64
CA PHE A 61 11.48 2.57 -10.44
C PHE A 61 11.42 1.71 -11.71
N PHE A 62 10.91 2.21 -12.84
CA PHE A 62 10.86 1.46 -14.10
C PHE A 62 12.20 0.93 -14.60
N PRO A 63 13.32 1.67 -14.50
CA PRO A 63 14.64 1.16 -14.91
C PRO A 63 15.09 -0.08 -14.12
N LEU A 64 14.52 -0.28 -12.92
CA LEU A 64 14.87 -1.38 -12.03
C LEU A 64 14.02 -2.64 -12.28
N LEU A 65 13.01 -2.55 -13.14
CA LEU A 65 12.10 -3.65 -13.50
C LEU A 65 12.44 -4.21 -14.88
N LYS A 66 12.37 -5.54 -15.01
CA LYS A 66 12.87 -6.27 -16.18
C LYS A 66 11.82 -6.40 -17.28
N THR A 67 10.55 -6.50 -16.90
CA THR A 67 9.47 -6.83 -17.85
C THR A 67 8.43 -5.72 -17.96
N LYS A 68 7.76 -5.63 -19.13
CA LYS A 68 6.62 -4.71 -19.33
C LYS A 68 5.47 -5.00 -18.36
N ARG A 69 5.27 -6.29 -18.01
CA ARG A 69 4.22 -6.72 -17.06
C ARG A 69 4.49 -6.19 -15.65
N GLU A 70 5.72 -6.27 -15.17
CA GLU A 70 6.12 -5.69 -13.88
C GLU A 70 5.88 -4.18 -13.84
N LYS A 71 6.24 -3.46 -14.90
CA LYS A 71 6.01 -2.01 -15.00
C LYS A 71 4.53 -1.65 -14.93
N ALA A 72 3.70 -2.35 -15.71
CA ALA A 72 2.25 -2.14 -15.68
C ALA A 72 1.64 -2.46 -14.31
N ALA A 73 2.06 -3.56 -13.68
CA ALA A 73 1.58 -3.93 -12.36
C ALA A 73 2.05 -2.94 -11.27
N LEU A 74 3.25 -2.36 -11.40
CA LEU A 74 3.73 -1.33 -10.49
C LEU A 74 2.86 -0.06 -10.56
N VAL A 75 2.47 0.35 -11.77
CA VAL A 75 1.52 1.48 -11.95
C VAL A 75 0.18 1.17 -11.29
N ILE A 76 -0.38 -0.01 -11.52
CA ILE A 76 -1.65 -0.42 -10.89
C ILE A 76 -1.53 -0.37 -9.37
N VAL A 77 -0.41 -0.84 -8.81
CA VAL A 77 -0.18 -0.79 -7.35
C VAL A 77 -0.08 0.64 -6.85
N ALA A 78 0.67 1.52 -7.53
CA ALA A 78 0.77 2.92 -7.14
C ALA A 78 -0.59 3.63 -7.16
N LEU A 79 -1.41 3.36 -8.19
CA LEU A 79 -2.76 3.92 -8.32
C LEU A 79 -3.75 3.32 -7.33
N SER A 80 -3.58 2.05 -6.95
CA SER A 80 -4.46 1.39 -5.98
C SER A 80 -4.44 2.09 -4.62
N HIS A 81 -3.32 2.72 -4.26
CA HIS A 81 -3.22 3.51 -3.03
C HIS A 81 -4.25 4.64 -3.00
N LEU A 82 -4.30 5.44 -4.07
CA LEU A 82 -5.26 6.54 -4.20
C LEU A 82 -6.70 6.05 -4.19
N VAL A 83 -6.97 4.90 -4.81
CA VAL A 83 -8.31 4.30 -4.80
C VAL A 83 -8.72 3.92 -3.37
N MET A 84 -7.78 3.38 -2.58
CA MET A 84 -8.04 3.07 -1.17
C MET A 84 -8.33 4.33 -0.36
N ASP A 85 -7.59 5.43 -0.58
CA ASP A 85 -7.81 6.69 0.11
C ASP A 85 -9.19 7.31 -0.16
N VAL A 86 -9.81 7.03 -1.31
CA VAL A 86 -11.19 7.49 -1.58
C VAL A 86 -12.17 6.86 -0.59
N PHE A 87 -11.91 5.63 -0.15
CA PHE A 87 -12.85 4.84 0.63
C PHE A 87 -12.71 5.03 2.14
N VAL A 88 -11.53 5.46 2.60
CA VAL A 88 -11.27 5.72 4.02
C VAL A 88 -11.95 7.03 4.44
N VAL A 89 -12.68 6.99 5.55
CA VAL A 89 -13.18 8.18 6.22
C VAL A 89 -11.98 8.91 6.81
N ASP A 90 -11.81 10.19 6.46
CA ASP A 90 -10.86 11.08 7.14
C ASP A 90 -11.64 12.01 8.07
N ASP A 91 -11.28 12.05 9.35
CA ASP A 91 -11.89 12.92 10.35
C ASP A 91 -11.04 14.18 10.61
N VAL A 92 -9.86 14.29 9.97
CA VAL A 92 -8.95 15.44 10.09
C VAL A 92 -8.95 16.24 8.80
N ALA A 93 -9.09 17.56 8.91
CA ALA A 93 -9.03 18.44 7.75
C ALA A 93 -7.61 18.51 7.14
N PRO A 94 -7.48 18.55 5.79
CA PRO A 94 -8.57 18.50 4.81
C PRO A 94 -9.15 17.09 4.66
N ILE A 95 -10.48 16.97 4.66
CA ILE A 95 -11.18 15.69 4.50
C ILE A 95 -11.02 15.23 3.04
N GLY A 96 -10.29 14.14 2.84
CA GLY A 96 -10.00 13.57 1.52
C GLY A 96 -8.73 14.13 0.88
N PHE A 97 -8.40 13.62 -0.31
CA PHE A 97 -7.18 14.00 -1.03
C PHE A 97 -7.47 14.72 -2.35
N ARG A 98 -6.44 15.33 -2.95
CA ARG A 98 -6.54 16.10 -4.20
C ARG A 98 -5.98 15.29 -5.38
N PRO A 99 -6.78 14.46 -6.07
CA PRO A 99 -6.28 13.56 -7.12
C PRO A 99 -5.53 14.28 -8.25
N PHE A 100 -5.94 15.51 -8.57
CA PHE A 100 -5.42 16.28 -9.70
C PHE A 100 -4.52 17.45 -9.28
N TRP A 101 -4.04 17.50 -8.04
CA TRP A 101 -3.04 18.50 -7.65
C TRP A 101 -1.75 18.32 -8.48
N PRO A 102 -1.07 19.39 -8.94
CA PRO A 102 -1.30 20.81 -8.66
C PRO A 102 -2.29 21.53 -9.58
N LEU A 103 -2.93 20.83 -10.51
CA LEU A 103 -3.85 21.42 -11.50
C LEU A 103 -5.22 21.78 -10.92
N SER A 104 -5.67 21.05 -9.89
CA SER A 104 -6.93 21.30 -9.20
C SER A 104 -6.81 21.02 -7.70
N ASN A 105 -7.60 21.76 -6.93
CA ASN A 105 -7.73 21.60 -5.47
C ASN A 105 -9.01 20.85 -5.06
N LEU A 106 -9.72 20.24 -6.00
CA LEU A 106 -10.89 19.40 -5.70
C LEU A 106 -10.50 18.26 -4.75
N LEU A 107 -11.18 18.20 -3.61
CA LEU A 107 -11.03 17.12 -2.63
C LEU A 107 -12.00 15.99 -2.97
N VAL A 108 -11.52 14.75 -2.91
CA VAL A 108 -12.33 13.55 -3.12
C VAL A 108 -12.25 12.66 -1.88
N SER A 109 -13.42 12.33 -1.34
CA SER A 109 -13.61 11.30 -0.32
C SER A 109 -15.02 10.75 -0.45
N PHE A 110 -15.16 9.43 -0.38
CA PHE A 110 -16.44 8.73 -0.32
C PHE A 110 -16.75 8.24 1.09
N GLY A 111 -15.71 7.91 1.87
CA GLY A 111 -15.79 7.76 3.32
C GLY A 111 -16.76 6.70 3.80
N PHE A 112 -16.54 5.42 3.45
CA PHE A 112 -17.32 4.31 3.99
C PHE A 112 -16.54 3.45 4.99
N PHE A 113 -15.21 3.52 4.97
CA PHE A 113 -14.34 2.70 5.80
C PHE A 113 -13.93 3.47 7.07
N PRO A 114 -13.99 2.86 8.27
CA PRO A 114 -13.73 3.57 9.52
C PRO A 114 -12.34 4.22 9.56
N TYR A 115 -12.28 5.40 10.16
CA TYR A 115 -11.03 6.13 10.38
C TYR A 115 -10.12 5.36 11.35
N VAL A 116 -8.84 5.30 11.04
CA VAL A 116 -7.80 4.71 11.89
C VAL A 116 -7.13 5.81 12.69
N ARG A 117 -7.33 5.81 14.01
CA ARG A 117 -6.69 6.77 14.92
C ARG A 117 -5.18 6.61 14.91
N ARG A 118 -4.48 7.72 14.73
CA ARG A 118 -3.02 7.78 14.69
C ARG A 118 -2.49 8.50 15.92
N GLY A 119 -1.28 8.18 16.37
CA GLY A 119 -0.63 8.82 17.51
C GLY A 119 0.06 7.84 18.44
N THR A 120 -0.42 7.75 19.68
CA THR A 120 0.19 6.92 20.74
C THR A 120 -0.09 5.43 20.53
N LEU A 121 0.77 4.55 21.07
CA LEU A 121 0.58 3.09 21.01
C LEU A 121 -0.81 2.63 21.50
N PRO A 122 -1.38 3.17 22.60
CA PRO A 122 -2.73 2.82 23.04
C PRO A 122 -3.82 3.23 22.05
N GLN A 123 -3.65 4.35 21.34
CA GLN A 123 -4.58 4.76 20.28
C GLN A 123 -4.49 3.81 19.09
N VAL A 124 -3.27 3.41 18.70
CA VAL A 124 -3.04 2.46 17.61
C VAL A 124 -3.66 1.09 17.93
N LEU A 125 -3.55 0.62 19.17
CA LEU A 125 -4.10 -0.66 19.65
C LEU A 125 -5.55 -0.55 20.19
N SER A 126 -6.23 0.56 19.92
CA SER A 126 -7.62 0.75 20.35
C SER A 126 -8.56 -0.25 19.67
N ALA A 127 -9.68 -0.57 20.32
CA ALA A 127 -10.69 -1.47 19.77
C ALA A 127 -11.22 -1.00 18.39
N GLU A 128 -11.32 0.31 18.20
CA GLU A 128 -11.75 0.94 16.94
C GLU A 128 -10.76 0.64 15.81
N ASN A 129 -9.45 0.82 16.06
CA ASN A 129 -8.42 0.49 15.09
C ASN A 129 -8.31 -1.02 14.83
N LEU A 130 -8.48 -1.85 15.86
CA LEU A 130 -8.49 -3.31 15.70
C LEU A 130 -9.69 -3.78 14.87
N LEU A 131 -10.86 -3.15 15.04
CA LEU A 131 -12.03 -3.40 14.21
C LEU A 131 -11.79 -2.97 12.76
N ALA A 132 -11.27 -1.75 12.55
CA ALA A 132 -10.92 -1.25 11.22
C ALA A 132 -9.93 -2.20 10.52
N PHE A 133 -8.84 -2.57 11.20
CA PHE A 133 -7.88 -3.55 10.71
C PHE A 133 -8.52 -4.92 10.40
N GLY A 134 -9.41 -5.42 11.27
CA GLY A 134 -10.14 -6.66 11.02
C GLY A 134 -11.01 -6.60 9.76
N LEU A 135 -11.69 -5.47 9.53
CA LEU A 135 -12.46 -5.23 8.31
C LEU A 135 -11.54 -5.16 7.07
N GLU A 136 -10.37 -4.53 7.16
CA GLU A 136 -9.42 -4.44 6.05
C GLU A 136 -8.90 -5.82 5.68
N MET A 137 -8.57 -6.63 6.69
CA MET A 137 -8.16 -8.01 6.50
C MET A 137 -9.28 -8.81 5.84
N ALA A 138 -10.52 -8.67 6.29
CA ALA A 138 -11.65 -9.40 5.75
C ALA A 138 -11.99 -9.03 4.31
N LEU A 139 -11.89 -7.74 3.94
CA LEU A 139 -12.29 -7.26 2.62
C LEU A 139 -11.18 -7.41 1.58
N PHE A 140 -9.91 -7.23 1.97
CA PHE A 140 -8.80 -7.16 1.02
C PHE A 140 -7.84 -8.34 1.12
N VAL A 141 -7.47 -8.75 2.34
CA VAL A 141 -6.44 -9.78 2.52
C VAL A 141 -7.01 -11.18 2.40
N ILE A 142 -8.14 -11.48 3.03
CA ILE A 142 -8.74 -12.82 2.97
C ILE A 142 -9.11 -13.20 1.53
N PRO A 143 -9.79 -12.35 0.73
CA PRO A 143 -10.07 -12.67 -0.67
C PRO A 143 -8.79 -12.87 -1.49
N ALA A 144 -7.76 -12.06 -1.26
CA ALA A 144 -6.47 -12.24 -1.91
C ALA A 144 -5.80 -13.57 -1.52
N LEU A 145 -5.86 -13.96 -0.25
CA LEU A 145 -5.32 -15.24 0.24
C LEU A 145 -6.12 -16.43 -0.32
N ILE A 146 -7.45 -16.34 -0.40
CA ILE A 146 -8.31 -17.37 -1.00
C ILE A 146 -8.00 -17.50 -2.49
N PHE A 147 -7.92 -16.38 -3.21
CA PHE A 147 -7.64 -16.38 -4.65
C PHE A 147 -6.24 -16.91 -4.95
N CYS A 148 -5.24 -16.54 -4.13
CA CYS A 148 -3.87 -17.00 -4.27
C CYS A 148 -3.55 -18.29 -3.47
N ARG A 149 -4.56 -19.01 -2.96
CA ARG A 149 -4.36 -20.15 -2.04
C ARG A 149 -3.52 -21.27 -2.65
N ARG A 150 -3.71 -21.54 -3.94
CA ARG A 150 -3.00 -22.62 -4.66
C ARG A 150 -1.53 -22.28 -4.75
N GLU A 151 -1.24 -21.04 -5.11
CA GLU A 151 0.10 -20.50 -5.29
C GLU A 151 0.81 -20.32 -3.95
N LEU A 152 0.09 -20.06 -2.85
CA LEU A 152 0.65 -20.02 -1.49
C LEU A 152 0.97 -21.43 -0.98
N SER A 153 0.08 -22.40 -1.20
CA SER A 153 0.30 -23.80 -0.80
C SER A 153 1.51 -24.42 -1.51
N HIS A 154 1.74 -24.07 -2.78
CA HIS A 154 2.90 -24.50 -3.55
C HIS A 154 4.20 -23.93 -2.97
N LEU A 155 4.22 -22.66 -2.56
CA LEU A 155 5.39 -22.04 -1.91
C LEU A 155 5.71 -22.67 -0.56
N TRP A 156 4.69 -22.93 0.26
CA TRP A 156 4.86 -23.56 1.56
C TRP A 156 5.52 -24.95 1.41
N ARG A 157 5.00 -25.76 0.48
CA ARG A 157 5.54 -27.10 0.21
C ARG A 157 6.95 -27.10 -0.36
N THR A 158 7.27 -26.16 -1.25
CA THR A 158 8.57 -26.16 -1.94
C THR A 158 9.71 -25.57 -1.10
N ARG A 159 9.43 -24.72 -0.10
CA ARG A 159 10.46 -24.01 0.67
C ARG A 159 10.52 -24.33 2.16
N VAL A 160 9.37 -24.55 2.81
CA VAL A 160 9.34 -24.84 4.25
C VAL A 160 9.59 -26.33 4.47
N LEU A 161 8.90 -27.19 3.72
CA LEU A 161 9.05 -28.65 3.87
C LEU A 161 10.33 -29.22 3.25
N LYS A 162 10.96 -28.55 2.28
CA LYS A 162 12.27 -28.99 1.74
C LYS A 162 13.47 -28.59 2.60
N LYS A 163 13.27 -27.75 3.62
CA LYS A 163 14.33 -27.30 4.54
C LYS A 163 14.47 -28.16 5.80
N THR A 164 13.60 -29.15 6.04
CA THR A 164 13.84 -30.13 7.11
C THR A 164 15.00 -31.02 6.69
N PRO A 165 16.17 -30.97 7.38
CA PRO A 165 17.23 -31.93 7.13
C PRO A 165 16.67 -33.30 7.49
N THR A 166 16.73 -34.25 6.57
CA THR A 166 16.70 -35.66 6.96
C THR A 166 17.97 -35.91 7.76
N TRP A 167 17.88 -35.82 9.08
CA TRP A 167 18.93 -36.35 9.96
C TRP A 167 18.91 -37.87 9.77
N GLY A 168 19.82 -38.34 8.94
CA GLY A 168 20.20 -39.75 8.84
C GLY A 168 21.34 -40.04 9.80
#